data_AF-A0A661ZA30-F1
#
_entry.id   AF-A0A661ZA30-F1
#
_cell.length_a   1.000
_cell.length_b   1.000
_cell.length_c   1.000
_cell.angle_alpha   90.00
_cell.angle_beta   90.00
_cell.angle_gamma   90.00
#
_symmetry.space_group_name_H-M   'P 1'
#
loop_
_entity.id
_entity.type
_entity.pdbx_description
1 polymer ?
#
loop_
_entity_poly.entity_id
_entity_poly.type
_entity_poly.pdbx_seq_one_letter_code
_entity_poly.pdbx_strand_id
1 'polypeptide(L)'
;MIFDAHRGEFYALFAALLWVFGAMLFEFLGKKNGATTVNFLRLLLGFIFLSIFTFFSRGFLLPLDADLHSWLWLLLSGIVGFAIGDLFLFKSLVMLGARISMLIMTLAPPIAAIFGWLILGETLSPYQFIGMVVTLFGIAVVILQKEDKNSGNITK
;
A
#
# COMPACT_ATOMS: atom_id res chain seq x y z
N MET A 1 20.86 -25.76 2.71
CA MET A 1 19.69 -26.49 3.22
C MET A 1 18.84 -25.70 4.22
N ILE A 2 19.37 -24.96 5.21
CA ILE A 2 18.54 -24.06 6.06
C ILE A 2 18.17 -22.76 5.32
N PHE A 3 19.08 -22.24 4.49
CA PHE A 3 18.84 -21.01 3.72
C PHE A 3 17.77 -21.13 2.63
N ASP A 4 17.42 -22.34 2.16
CA ASP A 4 16.44 -22.52 1.10
C ASP A 4 15.00 -22.48 1.60
N ALA A 5 14.77 -22.88 2.85
CA ALA A 5 13.44 -23.03 3.47
C ALA A 5 12.83 -21.69 3.93
N HIS A 6 13.67 -20.70 4.30
CA HIS A 6 13.22 -19.42 4.87
C HIS A 6 13.52 -18.20 3.99
N ARG A 7 13.81 -18.39 2.70
CA ARG A 7 14.07 -17.26 1.76
C ARG A 7 12.93 -16.26 1.74
N GLY A 8 11.69 -16.76 1.74
CA GLY A 8 10.49 -15.93 1.78
C GLY A 8 10.39 -15.08 3.06
N GLU A 9 10.72 -15.65 4.21
CA GLU A 9 10.71 -14.92 5.49
C GLU A 9 11.76 -13.81 5.50
N PHE A 10 12.96 -14.09 5.01
CA PHE A 10 14.01 -13.07 4.89
C PHE A 10 13.61 -11.95 3.92
N TYR A 11 13.02 -12.29 2.77
CA TYR A 11 12.50 -11.30 1.83
C TYR A 11 11.36 -10.48 2.43
N ALA A 12 10.48 -11.08 3.23
CA ALA A 12 9.40 -10.37 3.91
C ALA A 12 9.93 -9.37 4.94
N LEU A 13 10.91 -9.75 5.77
CA LEU A 13 11.55 -8.85 6.73
C LEU A 13 12.29 -7.72 6.01
N PHE A 14 13.04 -8.06 4.96
CA PHE A 14 13.75 -7.07 4.17
C PHE A 14 12.79 -6.10 3.48
N ALA A 15 11.69 -6.59 2.91
CA ALA A 15 10.64 -5.77 2.33
C ALA A 15 10.00 -4.85 3.38
N ALA A 16 9.73 -5.34 4.59
CA ALA A 16 9.20 -4.53 5.68
C ALA A 16 10.15 -3.40 6.08
N LEU A 17 11.47 -3.67 6.17
CA LEU A 17 12.48 -2.65 6.45
C LEU A 17 12.53 -1.58 5.34
N LEU A 18 12.56 -2.00 4.08
CA LEU A 18 12.53 -1.09 2.93
C LEU A 18 11.25 -0.26 2.90
N TRP A 19 10.11 -0.86 3.26
CA TRP A 19 8.83 -0.17 3.32
C TRP A 19 8.83 0.94 4.37
N VAL A 20 9.32 0.64 5.58
CA VAL A 20 9.40 1.63 6.68
C VAL A 20 10.35 2.78 6.30
N PHE A 21 11.55 2.47 5.81
CA PHE A 21 12.51 3.49 5.39
C PHE A 21 11.97 4.32 4.22
N GLY A 22 11.36 3.66 3.23
CA GLY A 22 10.73 4.30 2.08
C GLY A 22 9.60 5.25 2.50
N ALA A 23 8.75 4.84 3.45
CA ALA A 23 7.69 5.68 3.98
C ALA A 23 8.23 6.93 4.70
N MET A 24 9.28 6.78 5.52
CA MET A 24 9.92 7.91 6.20
C MET A 24 10.55 8.89 5.20
N LEU A 25 11.27 8.38 4.20
CA LEU A 25 11.87 9.19 3.15
C LEU A 25 10.80 9.89 2.31
N PHE A 26 9.71 9.19 1.98
CA PHE A 26 8.57 9.75 1.27
C PHE A 26 7.91 10.87 2.08
N GLU A 27 7.70 10.70 3.37
CA GLU A 27 7.15 11.75 4.24
C GLU A 27 8.06 12.99 4.26
N PHE A 28 9.36 12.79 4.44
CA PHE A 28 10.35 13.87 4.47
C PHE A 28 10.41 14.64 3.14
N LEU A 29 10.56 13.93 2.02
CA LEU A 29 10.64 14.53 0.69
C LEU A 29 9.29 15.10 0.24
N GLY A 30 8.19 14.43 0.59
CA GLY A 30 6.82 14.82 0.23
C GLY A 30 6.39 16.13 0.87
N LYS A 31 6.82 16.39 2.12
CA LYS A 31 6.60 17.68 2.79
C LYS A 31 7.38 18.84 2.15
N LYS A 32 8.58 18.56 1.61
CA LYS A 32 9.46 19.59 1.03
C LYS A 32 9.16 19.89 -0.44
N ASN A 33 8.91 18.85 -1.24
CA ASN A 33 8.85 18.93 -2.70
C ASN A 33 7.44 18.66 -3.26
N GLY A 34 6.46 18.40 -2.39
CA GLY A 34 5.10 18.01 -2.75
C GLY A 34 4.95 16.51 -3.02
N ALA A 35 3.89 15.91 -2.49
CA ALA A 35 3.71 14.47 -2.52
C ALA A 35 3.52 13.90 -3.95
N THR A 36 2.92 14.65 -4.86
CA THR A 36 2.74 14.25 -6.27
C THR A 36 4.07 14.11 -6.99
N THR A 37 4.99 15.06 -6.80
CA THR A 37 6.33 15.05 -7.42
C THR A 37 7.14 13.86 -6.96
N VAL A 38 7.12 13.59 -5.64
CA VAL A 38 7.83 12.45 -5.06
C VAL A 38 7.21 11.13 -5.52
N ASN A 39 5.88 11.04 -5.63
CA ASN A 39 5.21 9.86 -6.17
C ASN A 39 5.58 9.60 -7.64
N PHE A 40 5.62 10.64 -8.48
CA PHE A 40 6.05 10.49 -9.86
C PHE A 40 7.48 9.96 -9.97
N LEU A 41 8.41 10.51 -9.18
CA LEU A 41 9.79 10.03 -9.13
C LEU A 41 9.87 8.57 -8.62
N ARG A 42 9.06 8.21 -7.61
CA ARG A 42 8.95 6.85 -7.10
C ARG A 42 8.53 5.87 -8.20
N LEU A 43 7.53 6.23 -9.00
CA LEU A 43 7.04 5.40 -10.11
C LEU A 43 8.06 5.31 -11.25
N LEU A 44 8.76 6.40 -11.56
CA LEU A 44 9.82 6.40 -12.57
C LEU A 44 10.99 5.48 -12.17
N LEU A 45 11.46 5.61 -10.92
CA LEU A 45 12.50 4.73 -10.38
C LEU A 45 12.04 3.27 -10.31
N GLY A 46 10.79 3.03 -9.90
CA GLY A 46 10.18 1.71 -9.90
C GLY A 46 10.17 1.07 -11.30
N PHE A 47 9.79 1.83 -12.32
CA PHE A 47 9.82 1.39 -13.71
C PHE A 47 11.25 1.05 -14.18
N ILE A 48 12.24 1.89 -13.87
CA ILE A 48 13.65 1.63 -14.21
C ILE A 48 14.15 0.37 -13.52
N PHE A 49 13.96 0.24 -12.21
CA PHE A 49 14.41 -0.92 -11.45
C PHE A 49 13.71 -2.20 -11.91
N LEU A 50 12.41 -2.15 -12.18
CA LEU A 50 11.66 -3.29 -12.70
C LEU A 50 12.16 -3.69 -14.10
N SER A 51 12.44 -2.73 -14.98
CA SER A 51 12.98 -2.99 -16.32
C SER A 51 14.36 -3.64 -16.28
N ILE A 52 15.25 -3.14 -15.41
CA ILE A 52 16.58 -3.72 -15.17
C ILE A 52 16.44 -5.15 -14.61
N PHE A 53 15.59 -5.34 -13.61
CA PHE A 53 15.35 -6.66 -13.02
C PHE A 53 14.82 -7.66 -14.05
N THR A 54 13.88 -7.22 -14.90
CA THR A 54 13.29 -8.05 -15.96
C THR A 54 14.33 -8.39 -17.03
N PHE A 55 15.22 -7.46 -17.36
CA PHE A 55 16.33 -7.71 -18.27
C PHE A 55 17.28 -8.80 -17.76
N PHE A 56 17.69 -8.74 -16.49
CA PHE A 56 18.55 -9.79 -15.92
C PHE A 56 17.82 -11.12 -15.71
N SER A 57 16.51 -11.11 -15.48
CA SER A 57 15.73 -12.32 -15.18
C SER A 57 15.21 -13.04 -16.43
N ARG A 58 14.81 -12.28 -17.46
CA ARG A 58 14.14 -12.80 -18.67
C ARG A 58 14.87 -12.44 -19.98
N GLY A 59 15.86 -11.54 -19.94
CA GLY A 59 16.55 -11.04 -21.13
C GLY A 59 15.84 -9.88 -21.86
N PHE A 60 14.64 -9.50 -21.42
CA PHE A 60 13.84 -8.43 -22.02
C PHE A 60 13.69 -7.26 -21.06
N LEU A 61 13.89 -6.03 -21.55
CA LEU A 61 13.66 -4.81 -20.76
C LEU A 61 12.18 -4.55 -20.50
N LEU A 62 11.33 -4.87 -21.48
CA LEU A 62 9.88 -4.67 -21.41
C LEU A 62 9.17 -5.99 -21.75
N PRO A 63 7.97 -6.23 -21.20
CA PRO A 63 7.17 -7.42 -21.47
C PRO A 63 6.50 -7.34 -22.84
N LEU A 64 7.30 -7.32 -23.91
CA LEU A 64 6.83 -7.28 -25.30
C LEU A 64 6.23 -8.61 -25.76
N ASP A 65 6.53 -9.68 -25.02
CA ASP A 65 6.03 -11.03 -25.21
C ASP A 65 4.67 -11.29 -24.52
N ALA A 66 4.16 -10.32 -23.75
CA ALA A 66 2.92 -10.46 -23.01
C ALA A 66 1.68 -10.29 -23.89
N ASP A 67 0.67 -11.14 -23.66
CA ASP A 67 -0.61 -11.05 -24.34
C ASP A 67 -1.37 -9.75 -24.00
N LEU A 68 -2.28 -9.35 -24.89
CA LEU A 68 -3.13 -8.16 -24.69
C LEU A 68 -3.89 -8.21 -23.37
N HIS A 69 -4.36 -9.39 -22.95
CA HIS A 69 -5.04 -9.56 -21.67
C HIS A 69 -4.15 -9.18 -20.48
N SER A 70 -2.88 -9.58 -20.52
CA SER A 70 -1.91 -9.26 -19.46
C SER A 70 -1.60 -7.77 -19.41
N TRP A 71 -1.45 -7.14 -20.59
CA TRP A 71 -1.27 -5.69 -20.70
C TRP A 71 -2.47 -4.90 -20.17
N LEU A 72 -3.69 -5.35 -20.46
CA LEU A 72 -4.91 -4.71 -19.97
C LEU A 72 -4.97 -4.74 -18.44
N TRP A 73 -4.73 -5.89 -17.81
CA TRP A 73 -4.70 -5.99 -16.34
C TRP A 73 -3.55 -5.19 -15.72
N LEU A 74 -2.37 -5.19 -16.35
CA LEU A 74 -1.22 -4.41 -15.88
C LEU A 74 -1.54 -2.90 -15.90
N LEU A 75 -2.12 -2.40 -16.99
CA LEU A 75 -2.51 -1.00 -17.12
C LEU A 75 -3.63 -0.65 -16.13
N LEU A 76 -4.66 -1.49 -16.01
CA LEU A 76 -5.76 -1.27 -15.08
C LEU A 76 -5.26 -1.23 -13.63
N SER A 77 -4.40 -2.18 -13.25
CA SER A 77 -3.76 -2.20 -11.93
C SER A 77 -2.87 -0.98 -11.70
N GLY A 78 -2.15 -0.52 -12.73
CA GLY A 78 -1.32 0.68 -12.65
C GLY A 78 -2.15 1.94 -12.41
N ILE A 79 -3.27 2.11 -13.12
CA ILE A 79 -4.18 3.25 -12.95
C ILE A 79 -4.84 3.20 -11.57
N VAL A 80 -5.43 2.08 -11.20
CA VAL A 80 -6.18 1.97 -9.94
C VAL A 80 -5.24 2.00 -8.73
N GLY A 81 -4.16 1.21 -8.76
CA GLY A 81 -3.22 1.09 -7.64
C GLY A 81 -2.27 2.29 -7.52
N PHE A 82 -1.54 2.60 -8.59
CA PHE A 82 -0.46 3.59 -8.53
C PHE A 82 -0.89 5.02 -8.87
N ALA A 83 -1.85 5.21 -9.79
CA ALA A 83 -2.31 6.57 -10.08
C ALA A 83 -3.33 7.01 -9.01
N ILE A 84 -4.45 6.30 -8.90
CA ILE A 84 -5.55 6.69 -8.00
C ILE A 84 -5.20 6.38 -6.54
N GLY A 85 -4.79 5.14 -6.25
CA GLY A 85 -4.50 4.67 -4.91
C GLY A 85 -3.41 5.48 -4.21
N ASP A 86 -2.22 5.58 -4.82
CA ASP A 86 -1.13 6.38 -4.24
C ASP A 86 -1.50 7.86 -4.11
N LEU A 87 -2.17 8.47 -5.10
CA LEU A 87 -2.59 9.88 -4.98
C LEU A 87 -3.49 10.10 -3.76
N PHE A 88 -4.47 9.23 -3.55
CA PHE A 88 -5.35 9.34 -2.38
C PHE A 88 -4.63 9.07 -1.08
N LEU A 89 -3.75 8.05 -1.03
CA LEU A 89 -2.94 7.76 0.14
C LEU A 89 -2.07 8.95 0.53
N PHE A 90 -1.34 9.52 -0.43
CA PHE A 90 -0.47 10.64 -0.14
C PHE A 90 -1.21 11.92 0.19
N LYS A 91 -2.35 12.15 -0.46
CA LYS A 91 -3.23 13.26 -0.12
C LYS A 91 -3.81 13.09 1.29
N SER A 92 -4.20 11.88 1.70
CA SER A 92 -4.65 11.62 3.07
C SER A 92 -3.52 11.84 4.09
N LEU A 93 -2.30 11.41 3.76
CA LEU A 93 -1.12 11.62 4.62
C LEU A 93 -0.87 13.11 4.87
N VAL A 94 -1.04 13.97 3.86
CA VAL A 94 -0.90 15.42 4.00
C VAL A 94 -2.10 16.05 4.73
N MET A 95 -3.34 15.61 4.45
CA MET A 95 -4.57 16.23 5.00
C MET A 95 -4.89 15.79 6.44
N LEU A 96 -4.75 14.50 6.75
CA LEU A 96 -5.15 13.89 8.02
C LEU A 96 -3.96 13.53 8.92
N GLY A 97 -2.74 13.58 8.37
CA GLY A 97 -1.51 13.14 9.01
C GLY A 97 -1.29 11.62 8.95
N ALA A 98 -0.05 11.21 9.24
CA ALA A 98 0.39 9.81 9.17
C ALA A 98 -0.44 8.87 10.07
N ARG A 99 -0.72 9.26 11.31
CA ARG A 99 -1.44 8.41 12.28
C ARG A 99 -2.83 8.01 11.78
N ILE A 100 -3.66 8.96 11.35
CA ILE A 100 -5.03 8.67 10.91
C ILE A 100 -5.01 7.93 9.57
N SER A 101 -4.16 8.34 8.63
CA SER A 101 -4.04 7.67 7.33
C SER A 101 -3.64 6.21 7.46
N MET A 102 -2.66 5.92 8.32
CA MET A 102 -2.22 4.54 8.56
C MET A 102 -3.32 3.71 9.25
N LEU A 103 -4.10 4.30 10.16
CA LEU A 103 -5.26 3.63 10.76
C LEU A 103 -6.32 3.29 9.70
N ILE A 104 -6.64 4.22 8.80
CA ILE A 104 -7.58 3.94 7.70
C ILE A 104 -7.00 2.87 6.76
N MET A 105 -5.70 2.89 6.46
CA MET A 105 -5.04 1.84 5.65
C MET A 105 -5.18 0.44 6.25
N THR A 106 -5.33 0.30 7.57
CA THR A 106 -5.58 -1.02 8.18
C THR A 106 -6.93 -1.62 7.80
N LEU A 107 -7.83 -0.87 7.14
CA LEU A 107 -9.05 -1.39 6.51
C LEU A 107 -8.78 -2.08 5.16
N ALA A 108 -7.57 -1.94 4.60
CA ALA A 108 -7.25 -2.52 3.30
C ALA A 108 -7.41 -4.05 3.26
N PRO A 109 -6.98 -4.85 4.27
CA PRO A 109 -7.18 -6.31 4.24
C PRO A 109 -8.66 -6.73 4.30
N PRO A 110 -9.53 -6.17 5.17
CA PRO A 110 -10.97 -6.44 5.11
C PRO A 110 -11.60 -6.08 3.75
N ILE A 111 -11.26 -4.91 3.21
CA ILE A 111 -11.77 -4.47 1.90
C ILE A 111 -11.30 -5.43 0.80
N ALA A 112 -10.03 -5.83 0.81
CA ALA A 112 -9.46 -6.78 -0.13
C ALA A 112 -10.14 -8.15 -0.04
N ALA A 113 -10.43 -8.65 1.17
CA ALA A 113 -11.13 -9.92 1.37
C ALA A 113 -12.56 -9.88 0.82
N ILE A 114 -13.28 -8.76 1.00
CA ILE A 114 -14.63 -8.58 0.43
C ILE A 114 -14.56 -8.57 -1.10
N PHE A 115 -13.61 -7.84 -1.70
CA PHE A 115 -13.42 -7.83 -3.15
C PHE A 115 -12.94 -9.17 -3.69
N GLY A 116 -12.11 -9.90 -2.95
CA GLY A 116 -11.68 -11.27 -3.28
C GLY A 116 -12.87 -12.23 -3.36
N TRP A 117 -13.76 -12.17 -2.37
CA TRP A 117 -14.99 -12.95 -2.41
C TRP A 117 -15.93 -12.55 -3.55
N LEU A 118 -16.13 -11.25 -3.77
CA LEU A 118 -17.11 -10.76 -4.75
C LEU A 118 -16.64 -10.86 -6.21
N ILE A 119 -15.38 -10.52 -6.47
CA ILE A 119 -14.82 -10.40 -7.83
C ILE A 119 -14.06 -11.67 -8.21
N LEU A 120 -13.25 -12.23 -7.30
CA LEU A 120 -12.44 -13.43 -7.58
C LEU A 120 -13.17 -14.74 -7.25
N GLY A 121 -14.32 -14.68 -6.57
CA GLY A 121 -15.10 -15.86 -6.19
C GLY A 121 -14.46 -16.68 -5.06
N GLU A 122 -13.58 -16.07 -4.25
CA GLU A 122 -12.91 -16.75 -3.13
C GLU A 122 -13.87 -17.08 -1.99
N THR A 123 -13.90 -18.30 -1.48
CA THR A 123 -14.80 -18.66 -0.38
C THR A 123 -14.29 -18.14 0.97
N LEU A 124 -15.08 -17.31 1.65
CA LEU A 124 -14.78 -16.83 2.99
C LEU A 124 -15.27 -17.82 4.06
N SER A 125 -14.32 -18.35 4.84
CA SER A 125 -14.61 -19.18 6.01
C SER A 125 -15.26 -18.36 7.13
N PRO A 126 -16.15 -18.94 7.96
CA PRO A 126 -16.72 -18.26 9.12
C PRO A 126 -15.66 -17.65 10.06
N TYR A 127 -14.50 -18.29 10.21
CA TYR A 127 -13.39 -17.77 11.02
C TYR A 127 -12.76 -16.50 10.43
N GLN A 128 -12.69 -16.40 9.10
CA GLN A 128 -12.19 -15.20 8.42
C GLN A 128 -13.16 -14.03 8.57
N PHE A 129 -14.47 -14.32 8.58
CA PHE A 129 -15.50 -13.31 8.86
C PHE A 129 -15.38 -12.75 10.28
N ILE A 130 -15.19 -13.61 11.28
CA ILE A 130 -14.97 -13.18 12.68
C ILE A 130 -13.69 -12.32 12.76
N GLY A 131 -12.60 -12.76 12.14
CA GLY A 131 -11.35 -11.98 12.09
C GLY A 131 -11.53 -10.60 11.46
N MET A 132 -12.31 -10.48 10.38
CA MET A 132 -12.68 -9.20 9.78
C MET A 132 -13.46 -8.31 10.75
N VAL A 133 -14.49 -8.84 11.41
CA VAL A 133 -15.31 -8.07 12.37
C VAL A 133 -14.46 -7.54 13.53
N VAL A 134 -13.58 -8.39 14.09
CA VAL A 134 -12.65 -7.98 15.16
C VAL A 134 -11.70 -6.89 14.68
N THR A 135 -11.20 -7.00 13.46
CA THR A 135 -10.30 -5.99 12.85
C THR A 135 -11.02 -4.66 12.67
N LEU A 136 -12.23 -4.67 12.09
CA LEU A 136 -13.06 -3.47 11.92
C LEU A 136 -13.39 -2.81 13.26
N PHE A 137 -13.70 -3.60 14.28
CA PHE A 137 -13.97 -3.11 15.62
C PHE A 137 -12.75 -2.41 16.25
N GLY A 138 -11.57 -3.03 16.19
CA GLY A 138 -10.34 -2.44 16.69
C GLY A 138 -10.02 -1.10 16.03
N ILE A 139 -10.20 -1.00 14.72
CA ILE A 139 -10.00 0.23 13.95
C ILE A 139 -11.00 1.31 14.38
N ALA A 140 -12.28 0.97 14.52
CA ALA A 140 -13.32 1.90 14.95
C ALA A 140 -12.99 2.51 16.33
N VAL A 141 -12.56 1.68 17.30
CA VAL A 141 -12.16 2.15 18.63
C VAL A 141 -11.02 3.17 18.55
N VAL A 142 -9.98 2.89 17.76
CA VAL A 142 -8.81 3.78 17.68
C VAL A 142 -9.14 5.10 16.97
N ILE A 143 -10.00 5.07 15.96
CA ILE A 143 -10.45 6.28 15.26
C ILE A 143 -11.29 7.16 16.20
N LEU A 144 -12.24 6.55 16.93
CA LEU A 144 -13.17 7.28 17.81
C LEU A 144 -12.50 7.85 19.07
N GLN A 145 -11.40 7.26 19.57
CA GLN A 145 -10.67 7.79 20.74
C GLN A 145 -9.96 9.14 20.48
N LYS A 146 -9.94 9.66 19.25
CA LYS A 146 -9.16 10.87 18.89
C LYS A 146 -10.01 12.15 18.79
N GLU A 147 -10.99 12.35 19.66
CA GLU A 147 -11.71 13.64 19.78
C GLU A 147 -11.36 14.49 21.03
N ASP A 148 -10.45 14.06 21.91
CA ASP A 148 -10.22 14.78 23.20
C ASP A 148 -8.84 15.44 23.39
N LYS A 149 -8.30 16.09 22.35
CA LYS A 149 -7.15 17.02 22.54
C LYS A 149 -7.19 18.23 21.59
N ASN A 150 -8.23 19.07 21.65
CA ASN A 150 -8.06 20.51 21.42
C ASN A 150 -9.22 21.45 21.86
N SER A 151 -10.23 21.00 22.59
CA SER A 151 -11.33 21.88 23.06
C SER A 151 -11.01 22.56 24.41
N GLY A 152 -9.82 23.13 24.57
CA GLY A 152 -9.35 23.57 25.89
C GLY A 152 -8.46 24.80 25.96
N ASN A 153 -8.38 25.67 24.93
CA ASN A 153 -7.73 26.98 25.12
C ASN A 153 -8.05 28.02 24.04
N ILE A 154 -9.27 28.57 24.03
CA ILE A 154 -9.52 29.96 23.61
C ILE A 154 -10.64 30.54 24.49
N THR A 155 -10.29 30.93 25.72
CA THR A 155 -11.04 31.93 26.48
C THR A 155 -10.08 32.58 27.47
N LYS A 156 -9.39 33.62 27.00
CA LYS A 156 -9.20 34.92 27.66
C LYS A 156 -8.30 35.80 26.80
#